data_AF-A0AAE3Y5R7-F1
#
_entry.id   AF-A0AAE3Y5R7-F1
#
_cell.length_a   1.000
_cell.length_b   1.000
_cell.length_c   1.000
_cell.angle_alpha   90.00
_cell.angle_beta   90.00
_cell.angle_gamma   90.00
#
_symmetry.space_group_name_H-M   'P 1'
#
loop_
_entity.id
_entity.type
_entity.pdbx_description
1 polymer ?
#
loop_
_entity_poly.entity_id
_entity_poly.type
_entity_poly.pdbx_seq_one_letter_code
_entity_poly.pdbx_strand_id
1 'polypeptide(L)'
;MVANIPGNQGMTDKLDKYSEALTSLLHEAIRCSPESWTRGVLTIDCDGHRINYGLKNDQSDDKASISQDLAQLCEQYWAVFQEHGEAWLESTIEFYQEGGTWKFNANYKRPEKVRATPKSSWKFWQ
;
A
#
# COMPACT_ATOMS: atom_id res chain seq x y z
N MET A 1 -33.00 21.54 -13.73
CA MET A 1 -32.55 20.13 -13.73
C MET A 1 -31.06 20.16 -14.00
N VAL A 2 -30.24 19.96 -12.97
CA VAL A 2 -28.80 20.29 -13.00
C VAL A 2 -28.02 19.08 -13.54
N ALA A 3 -26.97 19.39 -14.29
CA ALA A 3 -26.24 18.58 -15.26
C ALA A 3 -25.88 17.14 -14.83
N ASN A 4 -26.15 16.20 -15.74
CA ASN A 4 -25.50 14.88 -15.72
C ASN A 4 -24.15 15.03 -16.44
N ILE A 5 -23.05 14.98 -15.68
CA ILE A 5 -21.70 14.86 -16.24
C ILE A 5 -21.39 13.36 -16.32
N PRO A 6 -21.39 12.74 -17.50
CA PRO A 6 -20.92 11.36 -17.64
C PRO A 6 -19.40 11.37 -17.70
N GLY A 7 -18.75 10.86 -16.66
CA GLY A 7 -17.32 10.53 -16.74
C GLY A 7 -16.52 10.85 -15.50
N ASN A 8 -16.76 10.14 -14.39
CA ASN A 8 -15.67 9.82 -13.46
C ASN A 8 -15.94 8.65 -12.49
N GLN A 9 -16.96 7.82 -12.74
CA GLN A 9 -17.32 6.70 -11.84
C GLN A 9 -16.16 5.71 -11.65
N GLY A 10 -15.29 5.53 -12.65
CA GLY A 10 -14.17 4.60 -12.55
C GLY A 10 -13.00 5.03 -11.65
N MET A 11 -12.95 6.26 -11.14
CA MET A 11 -11.83 6.73 -10.29
C MET A 11 -12.20 6.76 -8.80
N THR A 12 -13.47 7.07 -8.49
CA THR A 12 -14.03 6.97 -7.14
C THR A 12 -14.19 5.52 -6.69
N ASP A 13 -14.64 4.62 -7.57
CA ASP A 13 -14.83 3.19 -7.24
C ASP A 13 -13.49 2.49 -6.90
N LYS A 14 -12.40 2.94 -7.54
CA LYS A 14 -11.04 2.48 -7.23
C LYS A 14 -10.59 2.96 -5.85
N LEU A 15 -10.71 4.26 -5.59
CA LEU A 15 -10.35 4.85 -4.31
C LEU A 15 -11.14 4.24 -3.16
N ASP A 16 -12.42 3.94 -3.37
CA ASP A 16 -13.30 3.29 -2.39
C ASP A 16 -12.77 1.89 -2.03
N LYS A 17 -12.53 1.04 -3.03
CA LYS A 17 -11.96 -0.31 -2.83
C LYS A 17 -10.58 -0.30 -2.18
N TYR A 18 -9.70 0.62 -2.60
CA TYR A 18 -8.40 0.80 -1.96
C TYR A 18 -8.55 1.22 -0.51
N SER A 19 -9.48 2.13 -0.21
CA SER A 19 -9.71 2.63 1.14
C SER A 19 -10.32 1.56 2.05
N GLU A 20 -11.22 0.72 1.55
CA GLU A 20 -11.78 -0.42 2.29
C GLU A 20 -10.73 -1.48 2.60
N ALA A 21 -9.93 -1.87 1.60
CA ALA A 21 -8.85 -2.83 1.77
C ALA A 21 -7.79 -2.30 2.75
N LEU A 22 -7.40 -1.02 2.62
CA LEU A 22 -6.45 -0.36 3.52
C LEU A 22 -7.00 -0.25 4.94
N THR A 23 -8.28 0.11 5.11
CA THR A 23 -8.92 0.24 6.43
C THR A 23 -8.99 -1.11 7.12
N SER A 24 -9.38 -2.17 6.40
CA SER A 24 -9.42 -3.55 6.93
C SER A 24 -8.05 -4.02 7.35
N LEU A 25 -7.04 -3.77 6.50
CA LEU A 25 -5.65 -4.10 6.75
C LEU A 25 -5.07 -3.32 7.96
N LEU A 26 -5.37 -2.03 8.09
CA LEU A 26 -4.99 -1.23 9.25
C LEU A 26 -5.66 -1.71 10.54
N HIS A 27 -6.95 -2.01 10.48
CA HIS A 27 -7.69 -2.50 11.65
C HIS A 27 -7.10 -3.82 12.16
N GLU A 28 -6.78 -4.74 11.26
CA GLU A 28 -6.15 -6.00 11.65
C GLU A 28 -4.68 -5.81 12.07
N ALA A 29 -3.94 -4.88 11.47
CA ALA A 29 -2.58 -4.55 11.89
C ALA A 29 -2.54 -3.99 13.32
N ILE A 30 -3.48 -3.09 13.66
CA ILE A 30 -3.64 -2.55 15.01
C ILE A 30 -4.03 -3.67 15.98
N ARG A 31 -4.90 -4.60 15.57
CA ARG A 31 -5.32 -5.74 16.39
C ARG A 31 -4.21 -6.79 16.61
N CYS A 32 -3.32 -6.95 15.64
CA CYS A 32 -2.11 -7.77 15.75
C CYS A 32 -1.01 -7.09 16.59
N SER A 33 -1.13 -5.77 16.78
CA SER A 33 -0.21 -4.99 17.59
C SER A 33 -0.54 -5.13 19.08
N PRO A 34 0.47 -5.17 19.96
CA PRO A 34 0.28 -5.11 21.40
C PRO A 34 -0.45 -3.81 21.81
N GLU A 35 -1.20 -3.84 22.91
CA GLU A 35 -1.89 -2.64 23.44
C GLU A 35 -0.92 -1.50 23.80
N SER A 36 0.34 -1.82 24.05
CA SER A 36 1.41 -0.85 24.30
C SER A 36 1.80 -0.05 23.03
N TRP A 37 1.41 -0.50 21.85
CA TRP A 37 1.71 0.19 20.60
C TRP A 37 0.71 1.32 20.36
N THR A 38 1.20 2.55 20.49
CA THR A 38 0.51 3.76 20.02
C THR A 38 0.91 4.16 18.61
N ARG A 39 1.92 3.49 18.05
CA ARG A 39 2.35 3.60 16.66
C ARG A 39 2.94 2.29 16.16
N GLY A 40 2.98 2.12 14.85
CA GLY A 40 3.63 0.99 14.20
C GLY A 40 3.82 1.25 12.72
N VAL A 41 4.65 0.41 12.11
CA VAL A 41 4.96 0.45 10.69
C VAL A 41 4.72 -0.93 10.12
N LEU A 42 3.76 -1.03 9.21
CA LEU A 42 3.51 -2.21 8.40
C LEU A 42 4.25 -2.03 7.08
N THR A 43 5.24 -2.89 6.83
CA THR A 43 5.94 -2.96 5.55
C THR A 43 5.45 -4.19 4.81
N ILE A 44 5.04 -4.02 3.56
CA ILE A 44 4.66 -5.08 2.64
C ILE A 44 5.60 -4.96 1.44
N ASP A 45 6.35 -6.01 1.15
CA ASP A 45 7.31 -6.08 0.06
C ASP A 45 6.95 -7.24 -0.86
N CYS A 46 7.01 -7.03 -2.17
CA CYS A 46 6.73 -8.05 -3.17
C CYS A 46 7.95 -8.25 -4.06
N ASP A 47 8.67 -9.34 -3.84
CA ASP A 47 9.86 -9.73 -4.61
C ASP A 47 9.50 -10.39 -5.96
N GLY A 48 8.26 -10.21 -6.44
CA GLY A 48 7.75 -10.77 -7.69
C GLY A 48 7.31 -12.24 -7.63
N HIS A 49 7.70 -12.97 -6.59
CA HIS A 49 7.26 -14.36 -6.35
C HIS A 49 6.55 -14.57 -5.02
N ARG A 50 6.83 -13.74 -4.03
CA ARG A 50 6.26 -13.83 -2.67
C ARG A 50 6.03 -12.43 -2.13
N ILE A 51 4.94 -12.29 -1.38
CA ILE A 51 4.66 -11.09 -0.61
C ILE A 51 5.22 -11.32 0.80
N ASN A 52 6.23 -10.54 1.16
CA ASN A 52 6.73 -10.42 2.51
C ASN A 52 5.96 -9.30 3.22
N TYR A 53 5.61 -9.51 4.47
CA TYR A 53 4.98 -8.48 5.29
C TYR A 53 5.62 -8.50 6.67
N GLY A 54 5.75 -7.31 7.26
CA GLY A 54 6.43 -7.13 8.53
C GLY A 54 5.81 -5.97 9.30
N LEU A 55 5.49 -6.23 10.55
CA LEU A 55 4.91 -5.25 11.45
C LEU A 55 5.94 -4.93 12.53
N LYS A 56 6.42 -3.69 12.55
CA LYS A 56 7.48 -3.24 13.45
C LYS A 56 7.07 -1.97 14.19
N ASN A 57 7.57 -1.79 15.40
CA ASN A 57 7.50 -0.54 16.13
C ASN A 57 8.91 -0.19 16.58
N ASP A 58 9.40 1.00 16.23
CA ASP A 58 10.75 1.42 16.65
C ASP A 58 10.79 1.90 18.10
N GLN A 59 9.62 2.12 18.72
CA GLN A 59 9.48 2.59 20.11
C GLN A 59 9.20 1.48 21.12
N SER A 60 9.03 0.23 20.66
CA SER A 60 8.72 -0.90 21.52
C SER A 60 9.43 -2.14 21.00
N ASP A 61 10.09 -2.86 21.90
CA ASP A 61 10.68 -4.17 21.63
C ASP A 61 9.64 -5.30 21.54
N ASP A 62 8.38 -5.02 21.90
CA ASP A 62 7.29 -5.98 21.78
C ASP A 62 7.05 -6.30 20.30
N LYS A 63 6.94 -7.59 19.99
CA LYS A 63 6.69 -8.05 18.64
C LYS A 63 5.20 -8.15 18.40
N ALA A 64 4.73 -7.54 17.32
CA ALA A 64 3.38 -7.78 16.86
C ALA A 64 3.22 -9.23 16.37
N SER A 65 2.07 -9.81 16.67
CA SER A 65 1.74 -11.17 16.27
C SER A 65 0.93 -11.11 14.98
N ILE A 66 1.60 -11.28 13.85
CA ILE A 66 0.94 -11.21 12.55
C ILE A 66 0.00 -12.42 12.37
N SER A 67 -1.30 -12.15 12.28
CA SER A 67 -2.33 -13.15 11.99
C SER A 67 -2.29 -13.58 10.52
N GLN A 68 -2.86 -14.75 10.23
CA GLN A 68 -3.05 -15.21 8.87
C GLN A 68 -4.03 -14.30 8.10
N ASP A 69 -5.01 -13.72 8.79
CA ASP A 69 -5.92 -12.72 8.22
C ASP A 69 -5.17 -11.47 7.73
N LEU A 70 -4.20 -10.96 8.51
CA LEU A 70 -3.38 -9.82 8.09
C LEU A 70 -2.56 -10.16 6.83
N ALA A 71 -2.03 -11.38 6.75
CA ALA A 71 -1.31 -11.86 5.57
C ALA A 71 -2.22 -11.85 4.32
N GLN A 72 -3.42 -12.42 4.44
CA GLN A 72 -4.40 -12.48 3.37
C GLN A 72 -4.85 -11.08 2.93
N LEU A 73 -5.04 -10.16 3.89
CA LEU A 73 -5.36 -8.75 3.60
C LEU A 73 -4.22 -8.05 2.85
N CYS A 74 -2.96 -8.34 3.16
CA CYS A 74 -1.80 -7.80 2.43
C CYS A 74 -1.78 -8.30 0.97
N GLU A 75 -2.09 -9.57 0.74
CA GLU A 75 -2.17 -10.15 -0.60
C GLU A 75 -3.34 -9.55 -1.41
N GLN A 76 -4.52 -9.44 -0.80
CA GLN A 76 -5.67 -8.79 -1.42
C GLN A 76 -5.37 -7.33 -1.76
N TYR A 77 -4.78 -6.60 -0.82
CA TYR A 77 -4.38 -5.22 -1.02
C TYR A 77 -3.45 -5.09 -2.22
N TRP A 78 -2.39 -5.91 -2.29
CA TRP A 78 -1.47 -5.90 -3.43
C TRP A 78 -2.15 -6.30 -4.76
N ALA A 79 -3.03 -7.31 -4.74
CA ALA A 79 -3.75 -7.77 -5.92
C ALA A 79 -4.60 -6.64 -6.55
N VAL A 80 -5.29 -5.83 -5.73
CA VAL A 80 -6.08 -4.68 -6.24
C VAL A 80 -5.18 -3.70 -7.01
N PHE A 81 -3.98 -3.38 -6.51
CA PHE A 81 -3.04 -2.52 -7.24
C PHE A 81 -2.52 -3.17 -8.53
N GLN A 82 -2.31 -4.49 -8.51
CA GLN A 82 -1.89 -5.24 -9.69
C GLN A 82 -2.96 -5.24 -10.79
N GLU A 83 -4.24 -5.45 -10.44
CA GLU A 83 -5.38 -5.38 -11.38
C GLU A 83 -5.50 -4.02 -12.07
N HIS A 84 -5.06 -2.96 -11.39
CA HIS A 84 -5.05 -1.60 -11.90
C HIS A 84 -3.75 -1.17 -12.60
N GLY A 85 -2.76 -2.07 -12.71
CA GLY A 85 -1.47 -1.79 -13.34
C GLY A 85 -0.58 -0.83 -12.54
N GLU A 86 -0.87 -0.65 -11.25
CA GLU A 86 -0.13 0.20 -10.31
C GLU A 86 0.60 -0.62 -9.24
N ALA A 87 1.07 -1.82 -9.62
CA ALA A 87 1.85 -2.67 -8.75
C ALA A 87 3.09 -1.93 -8.22
N TRP A 88 3.22 -1.91 -6.90
CA TRP A 88 4.37 -1.39 -6.17
C TRP A 88 5.30 -2.54 -5.78
N LEU A 89 6.58 -2.22 -5.58
CA LEU A 89 7.58 -3.17 -5.06
C LEU A 89 7.45 -3.28 -3.55
N GLU A 90 7.31 -2.14 -2.88
CA GLU A 90 7.18 -2.07 -1.43
C GLU A 90 6.11 -1.04 -1.06
N SER A 91 5.27 -1.36 -0.08
CA SER A 91 4.31 -0.47 0.55
C SER A 91 4.66 -0.39 2.03
N THR A 92 4.90 0.82 2.52
CA THR A 92 5.14 1.09 3.94
C THR A 92 3.99 1.92 4.47
N ILE A 93 3.24 1.35 5.39
CA ILE A 93 2.09 1.97 6.03
C ILE A 93 2.46 2.25 7.48
N GLU A 94 2.68 3.51 7.78
CA GLU A 94 2.93 3.99 9.14
C GLU A 94 1.59 4.37 9.76
N PHE A 95 1.27 3.83 10.93
CA PHE A 95 0.05 4.16 11.67
C PHE A 95 0.41 4.64 13.08
N TYR A 96 -0.30 5.64 13.57
CA TYR A 96 -0.03 6.27 14.85
C TYR A 96 -1.30 6.89 15.43
N GLN A 97 -1.42 6.88 16.75
CA GLN A 97 -2.53 7.49 17.45
C GLN A 97 -2.21 8.95 17.76
N GLU A 98 -3.07 9.86 17.32
CA GLU A 98 -2.96 11.29 17.63
C GLU A 98 -4.32 11.80 18.12
N GLY A 99 -4.37 12.31 19.36
CA GLY A 99 -5.59 12.86 19.95
C GLY A 99 -6.75 11.85 20.08
N GLY A 100 -6.44 10.57 20.29
CA GLY A 100 -7.43 9.50 20.39
C GLY A 100 -7.95 8.97 19.05
N THR A 101 -7.48 9.52 17.93
CA THR A 101 -7.79 9.04 16.58
C THR A 101 -6.59 8.34 15.98
N TRP A 102 -6.81 7.19 15.34
CA TRP A 102 -5.77 6.53 14.54
C TRP A 102 -5.58 7.27 13.22
N LYS A 103 -4.34 7.69 12.96
CA LYS A 103 -3.89 8.23 11.69
C LYS A 103 -2.96 7.24 11.03
N PHE A 104 -2.87 7.32 9.71
CA PHE A 104 -1.98 6.49 8.94
C PHE A 104 -1.40 7.26 7.75
N ASN A 105 -0.23 6.83 7.31
CA ASN A 105 0.46 7.32 6.13
C ASN A 105 0.96 6.13 5.33
N ALA A 106 0.47 6.00 4.09
CA ALA A 106 0.86 4.92 3.20
C ALA A 106 1.83 5.46 2.14
N ASN A 107 3.06 4.95 2.16
CA ASN A 107 4.10 5.23 1.19
C ASN A 107 4.29 4.02 0.27
N TYR A 108 4.44 4.27 -1.02
CA TYR A 108 4.61 3.21 -2.01
C TYR A 108 5.90 3.42 -2.79
N LYS A 109 6.77 2.43 -2.74
CA LYS A 109 7.94 2.34 -3.59
C LYS A 109 7.56 1.65 -4.88
N ARG A 110 7.46 2.44 -5.94
CA ARG A 110 7.20 1.93 -7.29
C ARG A 110 8.53 1.49 -7.90
N PRO A 111 8.54 0.46 -8.77
CA PRO A 111 9.72 0.23 -9.59
C PRO A 111 9.99 1.53 -10.36
N GLU A 112 11.24 2.00 -10.37
CA GLU A 112 11.60 3.04 -11.32
C GLU A 112 11.13 2.55 -12.68
N LYS A 113 10.20 3.29 -13.30
CA LYS A 113 9.96 3.08 -14.72
C LYS A 113 11.33 3.30 -15.32
N VAL A 114 11.99 2.22 -15.72
CA VAL A 114 13.10 2.29 -16.66
C VAL A 114 12.46 3.02 -17.83
N ARG A 115 12.62 4.34 -17.88
CA ARG A 115 12.35 5.11 -19.07
C ARG A 115 13.27 4.43 -20.04
N ALA A 116 12.71 3.55 -20.88
CA ALA A 116 13.35 3.15 -22.09
C ALA A 116 13.68 4.48 -22.75
N THR A 117 14.90 4.95 -22.56
CA THR A 117 15.44 6.02 -23.37
C THR A 117 15.37 5.37 -24.73
N PRO A 118 14.52 5.83 -25.66
CA PRO A 118 14.66 5.34 -27.01
C PRO A 118 16.11 5.66 -27.35
N LYS A 119 16.92 4.63 -27.61
CA LYS A 119 18.24 4.82 -28.21
C LYS A 119 17.94 5.43 -29.57
N SER A 120 17.80 6.75 -29.61
CA SER A 120 17.86 7.55 -30.82
C SER A 120 19.34 7.55 -31.21
N SER A 121 19.79 6.43 -31.76
CA SER A 121 21.01 6.36 -32.55
C SER A 121 20.59 6.44 -34.02
N TRP A 122 19.93 7.54 -34.39
CA TRP A 122 20.01 8.07 -35.73
C TRP A 122 21.12 9.12 -35.72
N LYS A 123 22.33 8.68 -36.05
CA LYS A 123 23.29 9.53 -36.75
C LYS A 123 23.65 8.81 -38.05
N PHE A 124 22.89 9.17 -39.09
CA PHE A 124 23.43 9.28 -40.44
C PHE A 124 24.64 10.24 -40.45
N TRP A 125 25.43 10.16 -41.53
CA TRP A 125 26.60 10.95 -41.95
C TRP A 125 27.98 10.31 -41.71
N GLN A 126 28.41 9.46 -42.64
CA GLN A 126 29.51 9.76 -43.59
C GLN A 126 29.34 8.94 -44.88
#